data_AF-A0A2R6T5L2-F1
#
_entry.id   AF-A0A2R6T5L2-F1
#
_cell.length_a   1.000
_cell.length_b   1.000
_cell.length_c   1.000
_cell.angle_alpha   90.00
_cell.angle_beta   90.00
_cell.angle_gamma   90.00
#
_symmetry.space_group_name_H-M   'P 1'
#
loop_
_entity.id
_entity.type
_entity.pdbx_description
1 polymer ?
#
loop_
_entity_poly.entity_id
_entity_poly.type
_entity_poly.pdbx_seq_one_letter_code
_entity_poly.pdbx_strand_id
1 'polypeptide(L)'
;MVFLSIDENISKIWEQKPSLWEEKNLQTRSELGDEIDVFALKNFQNHILLYNPAILSKIYDSTHTIIQKEVEKWSNKTGLSSFFKEEFSSLEEKRKHKILKSLIEEHINTITKKLGLGVLSLSSVNFEENKIEVKVNECAEAHETSTIGHPICFNMASILAGEIGEKFNNWHCYEKECKASGSNTCKFIIAPQEQINEELREFLDLPSRISFTLQGKITSMISEFKRDIDYTPILEESTNRLSYILPNMDGRDRKKLGSDIHLKGFQQFYLSFLNDDFEERGKTLYEVGFESGKRFSKIISVMGMRSQDKLNVLPRLFDRLGMGLLELEKESNGYKVRVKECGYSYGLHLEEKICFYNSGFFSGMISSIENQKFEGKETKCSGNSSEYCVHSIQPSEKEEKSD
;
A
#
# COMPACT_ATOMS: atom_id res chain seq x y z
N MET A 1 11.86 -20.42 -16.21
CA MET A 1 10.79 -19.69 -15.50
C MET A 1 10.36 -18.55 -16.40
N VAL A 2 9.06 -18.27 -16.54
CA VAL A 2 8.58 -17.15 -17.36
C VAL A 2 8.43 -15.95 -16.43
N PHE A 3 9.17 -14.87 -16.71
CA PHE A 3 9.00 -13.60 -16.02
C PHE A 3 7.72 -12.91 -16.48
N LEU A 4 7.10 -12.18 -15.58
CA LEU A 4 5.86 -11.48 -15.75
C LEU A 4 6.10 -9.98 -15.54
N SER A 5 5.32 -9.15 -16.21
CA SER A 5 5.30 -7.72 -15.92
C SER A 5 4.69 -7.43 -14.54
N ILE A 6 4.81 -6.18 -14.07
CA ILE A 6 4.19 -5.74 -12.80
C ILE A 6 2.66 -5.85 -12.90
N ASP A 7 2.06 -5.33 -13.97
CA ASP A 7 0.65 -5.47 -14.33
C ASP A 7 0.19 -6.94 -14.25
N GLU A 8 0.97 -7.88 -14.82
CA GLU A 8 0.63 -9.30 -14.83
C GLU A 8 0.72 -9.93 -13.44
N ASN A 9 1.67 -9.52 -12.60
CA ASN A 9 1.74 -10.00 -11.21
C ASN A 9 0.55 -9.48 -10.39
N ILE A 10 0.21 -8.18 -10.52
CA ILE A 10 -0.96 -7.61 -9.84
C ILE A 10 -2.25 -8.30 -10.32
N SER A 11 -2.38 -8.52 -11.63
CA SER A 11 -3.51 -9.24 -12.23
C SER A 11 -3.64 -10.67 -11.69
N LYS A 12 -2.52 -11.38 -11.51
CA LYS A 12 -2.51 -12.73 -10.91
C LYS A 12 -2.87 -12.72 -9.43
N ILE A 13 -2.42 -11.70 -8.67
CA ILE A 13 -2.84 -11.53 -7.28
C ILE A 13 -4.36 -11.34 -7.21
N TRP A 14 -4.92 -10.61 -8.16
CA TRP A 14 -6.35 -10.27 -8.21
C TRP A 14 -7.19 -11.22 -9.06
N GLU A 15 -6.67 -12.39 -9.44
CA GLU A 15 -7.36 -13.29 -10.37
C GLU A 15 -8.73 -13.75 -9.80
N GLN A 16 -9.79 -13.43 -10.54
CA GLN A 16 -11.20 -13.68 -10.20
C GLN A 16 -11.59 -15.17 -10.32
N LYS A 17 -10.93 -16.05 -9.57
CA LYS A 17 -11.21 -17.49 -9.52
C LYS A 17 -11.55 -17.96 -8.11
N PRO A 18 -12.82 -17.93 -7.69
CA PRO A 18 -13.26 -18.38 -6.36
C PRO A 18 -12.65 -19.71 -5.89
N SER A 19 -12.43 -20.66 -6.81
CA SER A 19 -11.81 -21.98 -6.55
C SER A 19 -10.32 -21.95 -6.24
N LEU A 20 -9.56 -20.94 -6.69
CA LEU A 20 -8.16 -20.76 -6.29
C LEU A 20 -8.02 -20.26 -4.85
N TRP A 21 -9.14 -19.88 -4.22
CA TRP A 21 -9.18 -19.36 -2.86
C TRP A 21 -9.69 -20.39 -1.84
N GLU A 22 -9.76 -21.68 -2.19
CA GLU A 22 -9.96 -22.75 -1.21
C GLU A 22 -8.71 -22.86 -0.31
N GLU A 23 -8.92 -22.95 1.02
CA GLU A 23 -7.94 -22.74 2.10
C GLU A 23 -6.64 -23.57 2.03
N LYS A 24 -6.57 -24.61 1.20
CA LYS A 24 -5.51 -25.63 1.28
C LYS A 24 -4.26 -25.38 0.45
N ASN A 25 -4.19 -24.36 -0.40
CA ASN A 25 -3.09 -24.26 -1.39
C ASN A 25 -2.41 -22.89 -1.51
N LEU A 26 -2.56 -21.99 -0.53
CA LEU A 26 -2.08 -20.63 -0.69
C LEU A 26 -0.81 -20.26 0.07
N GLN A 27 -0.36 -21.04 1.06
CA GLN A 27 0.84 -20.68 1.80
C GLN A 27 2.07 -20.74 0.89
N THR A 28 2.54 -19.57 0.47
CA THR A 28 3.74 -19.44 -0.37
C THR A 28 5.01 -19.50 0.48
N ARG A 29 4.99 -18.89 1.68
CA ARG A 29 6.12 -18.81 2.60
C ARG A 29 6.13 -19.96 3.59
N SER A 30 7.23 -20.71 3.58
CA SER A 30 7.40 -21.91 4.39
C SER A 30 7.64 -21.63 5.88
N GLU A 31 8.33 -20.53 6.20
CA GLU A 31 8.73 -20.23 7.58
C GLU A 31 7.81 -19.19 8.23
N LEU A 32 7.58 -18.05 7.56
CA LEU A 32 6.76 -16.96 8.09
C LEU A 32 5.25 -17.12 7.85
N GLY A 33 4.85 -18.03 6.96
CA GLY A 33 3.47 -18.07 6.46
C GLY A 33 3.10 -16.83 5.66
N ASP A 34 1.86 -16.73 5.16
CA ASP A 34 1.47 -15.64 4.24
C ASP A 34 0.80 -14.46 4.94
N GLU A 35 0.97 -14.35 6.24
CA GLU A 35 0.43 -13.26 7.06
C GLU A 35 1.46 -12.13 7.21
N ILE A 36 1.00 -10.90 7.05
CA ILE A 36 1.75 -9.66 7.27
C ILE A 36 0.96 -8.83 8.26
N ASP A 37 1.61 -8.30 9.30
CA ASP A 37 0.92 -7.43 10.25
C ASP A 37 0.41 -6.18 9.51
N VAL A 38 -0.86 -5.80 9.70
CA VAL A 38 -1.47 -4.62 9.06
C VAL A 38 -0.69 -3.33 9.32
N PHE A 39 0.04 -3.27 10.44
CA PHE A 39 0.93 -2.17 10.74
C PHE A 39 2.05 -2.03 9.70
N ALA A 40 2.52 -3.10 9.07
CA ALA A 40 3.53 -3.01 8.01
C ALA A 40 3.01 -2.22 6.80
N LEU A 41 1.79 -2.52 6.33
CA LEU A 41 1.11 -1.76 5.27
C LEU A 41 0.90 -0.31 5.70
N LYS A 42 0.37 -0.11 6.91
CA LYS A 42 0.12 1.22 7.47
C LYS A 42 1.39 2.05 7.58
N ASN A 43 2.48 1.46 8.04
CA ASN A 43 3.75 2.13 8.23
C ASN A 43 4.36 2.52 6.86
N PHE A 44 4.32 1.61 5.89
CA PHE A 44 4.72 1.91 4.52
C PHE A 44 3.90 3.07 3.91
N GLN A 45 2.57 3.05 4.04
CA GLN A 45 1.69 4.14 3.60
C GLN A 45 2.00 5.46 4.33
N ASN A 46 2.16 5.43 5.65
CA ASN A 46 2.47 6.61 6.46
C ASN A 46 3.81 7.23 6.06
N HIS A 47 4.81 6.41 5.73
CA HIS A 47 6.09 6.90 5.23
C HIS A 47 5.97 7.66 3.91
N ILE A 48 5.09 7.21 3.03
CA ILE A 48 4.81 7.90 1.76
C ILE A 48 4.08 9.22 2.04
N LEU A 49 3.07 9.22 2.91
CA LEU A 49 2.37 10.45 3.32
C LEU A 49 3.33 11.48 3.93
N LEU A 50 4.27 11.03 4.77
CA LEU A 50 5.27 11.89 5.40
C LEU A 50 6.34 12.39 4.42
N TYR A 51 6.60 11.67 3.33
CA TYR A 51 7.56 12.03 2.29
C TYR A 51 6.94 12.94 1.23
N ASN A 52 5.99 12.40 0.46
CA ASN A 52 5.23 13.13 -0.54
C ASN A 52 3.87 12.44 -0.76
N PRO A 53 2.78 13.00 -0.20
CA PRO A 53 1.45 12.38 -0.19
C PRO A 53 0.81 12.30 -1.59
N ALA A 54 1.22 13.16 -2.54
CA ALA A 54 0.73 13.12 -3.91
C ALA A 54 1.14 11.85 -4.67
N ILE A 55 2.12 11.09 -4.17
CA ILE A 55 2.47 9.79 -4.74
C ILE A 55 1.40 8.75 -4.41
N LEU A 56 0.71 8.89 -3.28
CA LEU A 56 -0.26 7.91 -2.82
C LEU A 56 -1.50 7.86 -3.72
N SER A 57 -1.93 9.01 -4.24
CA SER A 57 -3.06 9.05 -5.19
C SER A 57 -2.74 8.37 -6.52
N LYS A 58 -1.45 8.15 -6.85
CA LYS A 58 -1.06 7.41 -8.06
C LYS A 58 -1.33 5.91 -7.96
N ILE A 59 -1.43 5.36 -6.75
CA ILE A 59 -1.93 3.98 -6.58
C ILE A 59 -3.32 3.84 -7.21
N TYR A 60 -4.15 4.89 -7.11
CA TYR A 60 -5.54 4.82 -7.55
C TYR A 60 -5.61 4.42 -9.03
N ASP A 61 -4.94 5.17 -9.90
CA ASP A 61 -5.00 4.99 -11.35
C ASP A 61 -4.45 3.63 -11.78
N SER A 62 -3.27 3.24 -11.29
CA SER A 62 -2.63 1.97 -11.67
C SER A 62 -3.46 0.77 -11.20
N THR A 63 -3.89 0.78 -9.94
CA THR A 63 -4.69 -0.32 -9.37
C THR A 63 -6.06 -0.44 -10.03
N HIS A 64 -6.74 0.70 -10.23
CA HIS A 64 -8.04 0.75 -10.89
C HIS A 64 -7.94 0.12 -12.28
N THR A 65 -6.97 0.57 -13.08
CA THR A 65 -6.78 0.10 -14.46
C THR A 65 -6.52 -1.41 -14.52
N ILE A 66 -5.69 -1.94 -13.63
CA ILE A 66 -5.34 -3.37 -13.63
C ILE A 66 -6.53 -4.23 -13.23
N ILE A 67 -7.18 -3.88 -12.12
CA ILE A 67 -8.34 -4.61 -11.62
C ILE A 67 -9.47 -4.56 -12.64
N GLN A 68 -9.74 -3.39 -13.23
CA GLN A 68 -10.74 -3.24 -14.28
C GLN A 68 -10.49 -4.18 -15.47
N LYS A 69 -9.26 -4.30 -15.96
CA LYS A 69 -8.90 -5.22 -17.06
C LYS A 69 -9.17 -6.68 -16.70
N GLU A 70 -8.81 -7.11 -15.49
CA GLU A 70 -9.06 -8.50 -15.08
C GLU A 70 -10.54 -8.78 -14.83
N VAL A 71 -11.27 -7.81 -14.28
CA VAL A 71 -12.72 -7.90 -14.09
C VAL A 71 -13.43 -7.92 -15.44
N GLU A 72 -13.04 -7.11 -16.41
CA GLU A 72 -13.57 -7.12 -17.78
C GLU A 72 -13.36 -8.47 -18.45
N LYS A 73 -12.13 -9.00 -18.40
CA LYS A 73 -11.78 -10.32 -18.95
C LYS A 73 -12.62 -11.43 -18.32
N TRP A 74 -12.83 -11.39 -17.01
CA TRP A 74 -13.67 -12.35 -16.31
C TRP A 74 -15.16 -12.18 -16.65
N SER A 75 -15.66 -10.95 -16.66
CA SER A 75 -17.04 -10.59 -17.02
C SER A 75 -17.37 -11.05 -18.45
N ASN A 76 -16.44 -10.88 -19.40
CA ASN A 76 -16.59 -11.35 -20.78
C ASN A 76 -16.60 -12.87 -20.87
N LYS A 77 -15.69 -13.55 -20.16
CA LYS A 77 -15.61 -15.01 -20.13
C LYS A 77 -16.86 -15.66 -19.54
N THR A 78 -17.52 -15.01 -18.59
CA THR A 78 -18.70 -15.52 -17.87
C THR A 78 -20.02 -15.05 -18.47
N GLY A 79 -20.01 -14.16 -19.46
CA GLY A 79 -21.22 -13.55 -20.01
C GLY A 79 -21.87 -12.50 -19.10
N LEU A 80 -21.19 -12.08 -18.02
CA LEU A 80 -21.70 -11.06 -17.10
C LEU A 80 -21.59 -9.64 -17.66
N SER A 81 -20.69 -9.39 -18.62
CA SER A 81 -20.52 -8.04 -19.18
C SER A 81 -21.81 -7.56 -19.88
N SER A 82 -22.43 -8.38 -20.73
CA SER A 82 -23.71 -8.05 -21.37
C SER A 82 -24.84 -7.92 -20.35
N PHE A 83 -24.87 -8.80 -19.35
CA PHE A 83 -25.86 -8.72 -18.28
C PHE A 83 -25.84 -7.36 -17.56
N PHE A 84 -24.67 -6.90 -17.10
CA PHE A 84 -24.58 -5.63 -16.38
C PHE A 84 -24.78 -4.41 -17.27
N LYS A 85 -24.31 -4.43 -18.52
CA LYS A 85 -24.39 -3.28 -19.44
C LYS A 85 -25.76 -3.12 -20.08
N GLU A 86 -26.45 -4.22 -20.38
CA GLU A 86 -27.70 -4.20 -21.16
C GLU A 86 -28.91 -4.55 -20.30
N GLU A 87 -28.86 -5.69 -19.60
CA GLU A 87 -30.04 -6.25 -18.93
C GLU A 87 -30.30 -5.62 -17.56
N PHE A 88 -29.25 -5.32 -16.80
CA PHE A 88 -29.37 -4.84 -15.42
C PHE A 88 -30.21 -3.57 -15.30
N SER A 89 -30.07 -2.65 -16.26
CA SER A 89 -30.83 -1.39 -16.31
C SER A 89 -32.34 -1.60 -16.41
N SER A 90 -32.79 -2.70 -17.02
CA SER A 90 -34.20 -3.04 -17.22
C SER A 90 -34.87 -3.71 -16.02
N LEU A 91 -34.08 -4.15 -15.03
CA LEU A 91 -34.60 -4.86 -13.86
C LEU A 91 -35.35 -3.91 -12.90
N GLU A 92 -36.33 -4.47 -12.18
CA GLU A 92 -36.97 -3.78 -11.05
C GLU A 92 -35.94 -3.40 -9.98
N GLU A 93 -36.12 -2.23 -9.34
CA GLU A 93 -35.17 -1.71 -8.34
C GLU A 93 -34.87 -2.70 -7.20
N LYS A 94 -35.90 -3.41 -6.73
CA LYS A 94 -35.75 -4.44 -5.69
C LYS A 94 -34.79 -5.55 -6.13
N ARG A 95 -34.83 -5.92 -7.42
CA ARG A 95 -33.95 -6.93 -8.00
C ARG A 95 -32.54 -6.39 -8.22
N LYS A 96 -32.40 -5.16 -8.74
CA LYS A 96 -31.11 -4.47 -8.86
C LYS A 96 -30.39 -4.39 -7.51
N HIS A 97 -31.11 -3.98 -6.47
CA HIS A 97 -30.58 -3.88 -5.11
C HIS A 97 -30.11 -5.25 -4.58
N LYS A 98 -30.90 -6.31 -4.76
CA LYS A 98 -30.51 -7.68 -4.35
C LYS A 98 -29.23 -8.14 -5.05
N ILE A 99 -29.08 -7.86 -6.34
CA ILE A 99 -27.91 -8.23 -7.14
C ILE A 99 -26.68 -7.45 -6.68
N LEU A 100 -26.78 -6.13 -6.51
CA LEU A 100 -25.69 -5.30 -6.00
C LEU A 100 -25.26 -5.73 -4.60
N LYS A 101 -26.21 -6.08 -3.74
CA LYS A 101 -25.91 -6.58 -2.39
C LYS A 101 -25.14 -7.90 -2.44
N SER A 102 -25.55 -8.86 -3.26
CA SER A 102 -24.82 -10.13 -3.43
C SER A 102 -23.42 -9.90 -4.01
N LEU A 103 -23.30 -9.07 -5.06
CA LEU A 103 -22.00 -8.72 -5.65
C LEU A 103 -21.05 -8.13 -4.59
N ILE A 104 -21.49 -7.13 -3.84
CA ILE A 104 -20.64 -6.39 -2.89
C ILE A 104 -20.40 -7.21 -1.62
N GLU A 105 -21.44 -7.70 -0.97
CA GLU A 105 -21.35 -8.29 0.36
C GLU A 105 -20.94 -9.77 0.37
N GLU A 106 -21.10 -10.47 -0.75
CA GLU A 106 -20.70 -11.87 -0.89
C GLU A 106 -19.44 -11.99 -1.75
N HIS A 107 -19.47 -11.55 -3.01
CA HIS A 107 -18.34 -11.78 -3.93
C HIS A 107 -17.12 -10.91 -3.59
N ILE A 108 -17.24 -9.59 -3.68
CA ILE A 108 -16.10 -8.66 -3.47
C ILE A 108 -15.65 -8.70 -1.99
N ASN A 109 -16.60 -8.77 -1.05
CA ASN A 109 -16.30 -8.92 0.37
C ASN A 109 -15.50 -10.19 0.68
N THR A 110 -15.73 -11.30 -0.04
CA THR A 110 -14.95 -12.53 0.18
C THR A 110 -13.49 -12.32 -0.21
N ILE A 111 -13.22 -11.68 -1.34
CA ILE A 111 -11.85 -11.41 -1.81
C ILE A 111 -11.14 -10.46 -0.85
N THR A 112 -11.78 -9.34 -0.53
CA THR A 112 -11.22 -8.32 0.37
C THR A 112 -10.99 -8.83 1.80
N LYS A 113 -11.88 -9.68 2.34
CA LYS A 113 -11.65 -10.34 3.64
C LYS A 113 -10.48 -11.30 3.60
N LYS A 114 -10.36 -12.13 2.55
CA LYS A 114 -9.26 -13.08 2.39
C LYS A 114 -7.90 -12.38 2.28
N LEU A 115 -7.87 -11.22 1.61
CA LEU A 115 -6.67 -10.39 1.56
C LEU A 115 -6.45 -9.56 2.84
N GLY A 116 -7.41 -9.57 3.77
CA GLY A 116 -7.39 -8.76 4.98
C GLY A 116 -7.52 -7.26 4.73
N LEU A 117 -8.09 -6.82 3.61
CA LEU A 117 -8.15 -5.40 3.23
C LEU A 117 -9.33 -4.65 3.86
N GLY A 118 -10.42 -5.34 4.19
CA GLY A 118 -11.58 -4.73 4.84
C GLY A 118 -12.82 -5.63 4.80
N VAL A 119 -13.89 -5.16 5.46
CA VAL A 119 -15.21 -5.82 5.49
C VAL A 119 -16.24 -4.91 4.85
N LEU A 120 -16.68 -5.28 3.66
CA LEU A 120 -17.60 -4.51 2.82
C LEU A 120 -19.05 -4.78 3.20
N SER A 121 -19.86 -3.73 3.08
CA SER A 121 -21.32 -3.75 3.17
C SER A 121 -21.91 -2.70 2.23
N LEU A 122 -23.03 -3.02 1.59
CA LEU A 122 -23.75 -2.04 0.78
C LEU A 122 -24.51 -1.10 1.71
N SER A 123 -24.21 0.20 1.65
CA SER A 123 -24.83 1.21 2.51
C SER A 123 -26.13 1.73 1.91
N SER A 124 -26.08 2.23 0.68
CA SER A 124 -27.23 2.72 -0.05
C SER A 124 -27.02 2.64 -1.57
N VAL A 125 -28.11 2.68 -2.32
CA VAL A 125 -28.09 2.76 -3.79
C VAL A 125 -29.14 3.77 -4.22
N ASN A 126 -28.76 4.69 -5.09
CA ASN A 126 -29.66 5.62 -5.75
C ASN A 126 -29.56 5.40 -7.27
N PHE A 127 -30.56 4.74 -7.85
CA PHE A 127 -30.58 4.44 -9.29
C PHE A 127 -30.94 5.65 -10.15
N GLU A 128 -31.62 6.66 -9.59
CA GLU A 128 -31.92 7.90 -10.31
C GLU A 128 -30.66 8.76 -10.47
N GLU A 129 -29.85 8.83 -9.42
CA GLU A 129 -28.57 9.55 -9.43
C GLU A 129 -27.40 8.70 -9.90
N ASN A 130 -27.59 7.44 -10.27
CA ASN A 130 -26.48 6.53 -10.61
C ASN A 130 -25.36 6.49 -9.54
N LYS A 131 -25.74 6.34 -8.27
CA LYS A 131 -24.79 6.30 -7.14
C LYS A 131 -24.94 5.04 -6.33
N ILE A 132 -23.80 4.43 -5.99
CA ILE A 132 -23.70 3.32 -5.04
C ILE A 132 -22.82 3.77 -3.89
N GLU A 133 -23.32 3.66 -2.66
CA GLU A 133 -22.53 3.90 -1.46
C GLU A 133 -22.11 2.56 -0.83
N VAL A 134 -20.80 2.36 -0.70
CA VAL A 134 -20.21 1.19 -0.06
C VAL A 134 -19.55 1.60 1.25
N LYS A 135 -19.83 0.84 2.30
CA LYS A 135 -19.18 1.01 3.60
C LYS A 135 -18.14 -0.08 3.80
N VAL A 136 -16.92 0.32 4.16
CA VAL A 136 -15.82 -0.58 4.49
C VAL A 136 -15.48 -0.44 5.96
N ASN A 137 -15.74 -1.50 6.72
CA ASN A 137 -15.32 -1.61 8.11
C ASN A 137 -13.92 -2.23 8.15
N GLU A 138 -13.14 -1.91 9.18
CA GLU A 138 -11.80 -2.52 9.39
C GLU A 138 -10.86 -2.39 8.17
N CYS A 139 -11.02 -1.32 7.38
CA CYS A 139 -10.17 -1.02 6.23
C CYS A 139 -8.71 -0.95 6.66
N ALA A 140 -7.85 -1.74 6.01
CA ALA A 140 -6.43 -1.85 6.36
C ALA A 140 -5.71 -0.49 6.29
N GLU A 141 -6.00 0.32 5.26
CA GLU A 141 -5.37 1.63 5.03
C GLU A 141 -5.73 2.69 6.09
N ALA A 142 -6.86 2.55 6.78
CA ALA A 142 -7.33 3.50 7.79
C ALA A 142 -7.45 2.89 9.20
N HIS A 143 -6.99 1.65 9.39
CA HIS A 143 -7.08 0.99 10.67
C HIS A 143 -6.21 1.70 11.71
N GLU A 144 -6.85 2.20 12.78
CA GLU A 144 -6.19 2.94 13.87
C GLU A 144 -5.33 4.12 13.40
N THR A 145 -5.73 4.74 12.29
CA THR A 145 -5.03 5.92 11.79
C THR A 145 -5.41 7.15 12.58
N SER A 146 -4.41 7.99 12.87
CA SER A 146 -4.62 9.33 13.40
C SER A 146 -5.44 10.18 12.44
N THR A 147 -6.23 11.10 12.99
CA THR A 147 -6.98 12.07 12.20
C THR A 147 -6.01 13.08 11.59
N ILE A 148 -5.97 13.15 10.25
CA ILE A 148 -5.28 14.18 9.48
C ILE A 148 -6.26 15.08 8.72
N GLY A 149 -7.57 14.87 8.88
CA GLY A 149 -8.61 15.67 8.24
C GLY A 149 -8.80 15.37 6.75
N HIS A 150 -8.24 14.27 6.25
CA HIS A 150 -8.34 13.88 4.84
C HIS A 150 -8.48 12.36 4.68
N PRO A 151 -9.30 11.86 3.73
CA PRO A 151 -9.40 10.44 3.41
C PRO A 151 -8.09 9.88 2.84
N ILE A 152 -7.80 8.60 3.07
CA ILE A 152 -6.49 8.01 2.69
C ILE A 152 -6.59 6.60 2.09
N CYS A 153 -7.78 6.06 1.90
CA CYS A 153 -7.97 4.68 1.41
C CYS A 153 -7.98 4.63 -0.13
N PHE A 154 -6.90 5.09 -0.75
CA PHE A 154 -6.78 5.15 -2.22
C PHE A 154 -6.81 3.78 -2.87
N ASN A 155 -6.21 2.77 -2.23
CA ASN A 155 -6.18 1.41 -2.78
C ASN A 155 -7.56 0.75 -2.69
N MET A 156 -8.28 0.92 -1.59
CA MET A 156 -9.65 0.42 -1.48
C MET A 156 -10.59 1.13 -2.46
N ALA A 157 -10.43 2.45 -2.65
CA ALA A 157 -11.22 3.20 -3.64
C ALA A 157 -10.97 2.67 -5.06
N SER A 158 -9.71 2.42 -5.44
CA SER A 158 -9.39 1.89 -6.77
C SER A 158 -9.82 0.44 -6.97
N ILE A 159 -9.74 -0.40 -5.94
CA ILE A 159 -10.32 -1.75 -5.95
C ILE A 159 -11.83 -1.68 -6.23
N LEU A 160 -12.56 -0.81 -5.51
CA LEU A 160 -14.01 -0.67 -5.70
C LEU A 160 -14.33 -0.11 -7.09
N ALA A 161 -13.56 0.86 -7.59
CA ALA A 161 -13.69 1.37 -8.96
C ALA A 161 -13.47 0.26 -9.99
N GLY A 162 -12.43 -0.57 -9.85
CA GLY A 162 -12.14 -1.66 -10.78
C GLY A 162 -13.19 -2.78 -10.74
N GLU A 163 -13.58 -3.21 -9.55
CA GLU A 163 -14.53 -4.32 -9.34
C GLU A 163 -15.97 -3.98 -9.74
N ILE A 164 -16.42 -2.79 -9.33
CA ILE A 164 -17.81 -2.37 -9.50
C ILE A 164 -17.94 -1.49 -10.74
N GLY A 165 -17.00 -0.56 -10.93
CA GLY A 165 -17.08 0.41 -12.01
C GLY A 165 -16.99 -0.19 -13.41
N GLU A 166 -16.20 -1.26 -13.61
CA GLU A 166 -16.18 -2.00 -14.88
C GLU A 166 -17.58 -2.43 -15.33
N LYS A 167 -18.43 -2.82 -14.38
CA LYS A 167 -19.78 -3.33 -14.63
C LYS A 167 -20.76 -2.24 -15.03
N PHE A 168 -20.43 -0.98 -14.76
CA PHE A 168 -21.32 0.16 -14.96
C PHE A 168 -20.77 1.20 -15.94
N ASN A 169 -20.02 0.78 -16.98
CA ASN A 169 -19.39 1.70 -17.95
C ASN A 169 -18.27 2.55 -17.32
N ASN A 170 -17.36 1.89 -16.61
CA ASN A 170 -16.15 2.49 -16.05
C ASN A 170 -16.46 3.60 -15.04
N TRP A 171 -17.39 3.34 -14.11
CA TRP A 171 -17.60 4.26 -12.99
C TRP A 171 -16.34 4.39 -12.13
N HIS A 172 -16.19 5.55 -11.50
CA HIS A 172 -15.09 5.84 -10.59
C HIS A 172 -15.56 5.79 -9.13
N CYS A 173 -14.59 5.79 -8.21
CA CYS A 173 -14.85 5.71 -6.79
C CYS A 173 -14.01 6.74 -6.03
N TYR A 174 -14.60 7.40 -5.04
CA TYR A 174 -13.86 8.22 -4.07
C TYR A 174 -14.27 7.90 -2.64
N GLU A 175 -13.38 8.15 -1.67
CA GLU A 175 -13.68 7.99 -0.24
C GLU A 175 -14.31 9.29 0.31
N LYS A 176 -15.57 9.22 0.75
CA LYS A 176 -16.33 10.35 1.28
C LYS A 176 -16.15 10.53 2.78
N GLU A 177 -16.11 9.44 3.53
CA GLU A 177 -15.87 9.41 4.97
C GLU A 177 -14.70 8.48 5.26
N CYS A 178 -13.81 8.86 6.19
CA CYS A 178 -12.63 8.07 6.53
C CYS A 178 -12.32 8.22 8.03
N LYS A 179 -11.71 7.19 8.62
CA LYS A 179 -11.16 7.31 9.98
C LYS A 179 -10.09 8.38 10.09
N ALA A 180 -9.27 8.54 9.05
CA ALA A 180 -8.28 9.59 8.96
C ALA A 180 -8.90 11.00 8.87
N SER A 181 -10.20 11.10 8.56
CA SER A 181 -10.97 12.35 8.61
C SER A 181 -11.82 12.50 9.88
N GLY A 182 -11.67 11.59 10.86
CA GLY A 182 -12.43 11.59 12.11
C GLY A 182 -13.74 10.82 12.08
N SER A 183 -14.07 10.11 11.00
CA SER A 183 -15.25 9.24 10.92
C SER A 183 -15.00 7.89 11.62
N ASN A 184 -16.06 7.18 12.01
CA ASN A 184 -15.90 5.85 12.64
C ASN A 184 -15.63 4.72 11.63
N THR A 185 -15.93 4.95 10.35
CA THR A 185 -15.86 3.98 9.26
C THR A 185 -15.48 4.65 7.96
N CYS A 186 -15.05 3.86 6.98
CA CYS A 186 -14.77 4.35 5.64
C CYS A 186 -16.01 4.19 4.75
N LYS A 187 -16.45 5.26 4.07
CA LYS A 187 -17.55 5.22 3.09
C LYS A 187 -17.06 5.69 1.74
N PHE A 188 -17.49 4.98 0.71
CA PHE A 188 -17.07 5.18 -0.66
C PHE A 188 -18.29 5.42 -1.55
N ILE A 189 -18.17 6.35 -2.47
CA ILE A 189 -19.20 6.65 -3.47
C ILE A 189 -18.67 6.19 -4.82
N ILE A 190 -19.45 5.37 -5.51
CA ILE A 190 -19.17 4.84 -6.85
C ILE A 190 -20.23 5.40 -7.79
N ALA A 191 -19.79 6.08 -8.85
CA ALA A 191 -20.67 6.79 -9.77
C ALA A 191 -19.97 7.07 -11.13
N PRO A 192 -20.70 7.46 -12.20
CA PRO A 192 -20.09 7.92 -13.43
C PRO A 192 -19.12 9.07 -13.17
N GLN A 193 -17.94 9.02 -13.80
CA GLN A 193 -16.87 9.99 -13.54
C GLN A 193 -17.34 11.44 -13.71
N GLU A 194 -18.13 11.71 -14.74
CA GLU A 194 -18.69 13.03 -15.04
C GLU A 194 -19.54 13.62 -13.92
N GLN A 195 -20.09 12.79 -13.03
CA GLN A 195 -20.93 13.23 -11.91
C GLN A 195 -20.16 13.44 -10.61
N ILE A 196 -18.95 12.90 -10.50
CA ILE A 196 -18.13 12.94 -9.26
C ILE A 196 -16.73 13.50 -9.50
N ASN A 197 -16.52 14.20 -10.62
CA ASN A 197 -15.20 14.71 -11.01
C ASN A 197 -14.59 15.66 -9.97
N GLU A 198 -15.42 16.51 -9.36
CA GLU A 198 -14.95 17.47 -8.36
C GLU A 198 -14.53 16.75 -7.07
N GLU A 199 -15.35 15.83 -6.57
CA GLU A 199 -15.08 15.06 -5.36
C GLU A 199 -13.94 14.06 -5.55
N LEU A 200 -13.86 13.41 -6.72
CA LEU A 200 -12.75 12.54 -7.07
C LEU A 200 -11.44 13.34 -7.13
N ARG A 201 -11.47 14.54 -7.71
CA ARG A 201 -10.29 15.41 -7.74
C ARG A 201 -9.90 15.85 -6.34
N GLU A 202 -10.85 16.29 -5.52
CA GLU A 202 -10.57 16.68 -4.12
C GLU A 202 -9.97 15.51 -3.34
N PHE A 203 -10.51 14.30 -3.51
CA PHE A 203 -9.99 13.09 -2.89
C PHE A 203 -8.57 12.76 -3.34
N LEU A 204 -8.27 12.85 -4.64
CA LEU A 204 -6.95 12.51 -5.18
C LEU A 204 -5.89 13.62 -5.04
N ASP A 205 -6.33 14.86 -4.78
CA ASP A 205 -5.48 16.05 -4.66
C ASP A 205 -4.98 16.23 -3.23
N LEU A 206 -4.09 15.33 -2.81
CA LEU A 206 -3.35 15.51 -1.57
C LEU A 206 -2.26 16.59 -1.77
N PRO A 207 -2.30 17.73 -1.05
CA PRO A 207 -1.29 18.76 -1.18
C PRO A 207 0.09 18.18 -0.87
N SER A 208 1.01 18.34 -1.82
CA SER A 208 2.39 17.89 -1.65
C SER A 208 3.01 18.58 -0.43
N ARG A 209 3.65 17.82 0.46
CA ARG A 209 4.55 18.41 1.45
C ARG A 209 5.70 19.08 0.69
N ILE A 210 5.86 20.39 0.92
CA ILE A 210 6.95 21.27 0.48
C ILE A 210 8.17 20.47 0.00
N SER A 211 8.37 20.40 -1.32
CA SER A 211 9.62 19.87 -1.86
C SER A 211 10.76 20.82 -1.48
N PHE A 212 11.86 20.32 -0.91
CA PHE A 212 13.04 21.14 -0.58
C PHE A 212 13.80 21.69 -1.80
N THR A 213 13.34 21.42 -3.03
CA THR A 213 13.90 22.01 -4.25
C THR A 213 13.41 23.45 -4.45
N LEU A 214 14.17 24.28 -5.18
CA LEU A 214 13.83 25.68 -5.48
C LEU A 214 12.44 25.82 -6.15
N GLN A 215 12.05 24.81 -6.93
CA GLN A 215 10.74 24.73 -7.57
C GLN A 215 9.63 24.43 -6.55
N GLY A 216 9.90 23.57 -5.56
CA GLY A 216 8.99 23.32 -4.44
C GLY A 216 8.79 24.51 -3.49
N LYS A 217 9.76 25.43 -3.39
CA LYS A 217 9.59 26.71 -2.68
C LYS A 217 8.64 27.67 -3.39
N ILE A 218 8.65 27.67 -4.73
CA ILE A 218 7.74 28.50 -5.53
C ILE A 218 6.33 27.88 -5.52
N THR A 219 6.23 26.55 -5.61
CA THR A 219 4.96 25.84 -5.48
C THR A 219 4.38 25.96 -4.06
N SER A 220 5.20 25.92 -3.00
CA SER A 220 4.74 26.13 -1.63
C SER A 220 4.22 27.55 -1.40
N MET A 221 4.88 28.56 -1.97
CA MET A 221 4.39 29.95 -1.93
C MET A 221 3.05 30.14 -2.65
N ILE A 222 2.75 29.32 -3.66
CA ILE A 222 1.46 29.36 -4.38
C ILE A 222 0.41 28.49 -3.67
N SER A 223 0.81 27.41 -2.99
CA SER A 223 -0.09 26.50 -2.26
C SER A 223 -0.49 26.99 -0.86
N GLU A 224 0.23 27.96 -0.28
CA GLU A 224 -0.10 28.60 1.02
C GLU A 224 -1.52 29.23 1.07
N PHE A 225 -2.22 29.35 -0.07
CA PHE A 225 -3.62 29.76 -0.13
C PHE A 225 -4.65 28.60 0.03
N LYS A 226 -4.23 27.33 0.07
CA LYS A 226 -5.11 26.16 0.28
C LYS A 226 -4.60 25.28 1.44
N ARG A 227 -5.27 25.42 2.59
CA ARG A 227 -5.26 24.54 3.80
C ARG A 227 -4.10 23.55 3.89
N ASP A 228 -3.07 23.87 4.69
CA ASP A 228 -2.03 22.92 5.06
C ASP A 228 -2.63 21.72 5.81
N ILE A 229 -2.48 20.52 5.26
CA ILE A 229 -2.81 19.28 5.97
C ILE A 229 -1.71 19.03 7.01
N ASP A 230 -2.10 18.94 8.28
CA ASP A 230 -1.17 18.58 9.35
C ASP A 230 -0.97 17.05 9.41
N TYR A 231 0.21 16.59 9.02
CA TYR A 231 0.62 15.18 9.14
C TYR A 231 1.43 14.89 10.42
N THR A 232 1.57 15.84 11.35
CA THR A 232 2.16 15.58 12.67
C THR A 232 1.48 14.41 13.39
N PRO A 233 0.14 14.25 13.34
CA PRO A 233 -0.53 13.09 13.94
C PRO A 233 -0.08 11.73 13.39
N ILE A 234 0.38 11.65 12.13
CA ILE A 234 0.91 10.42 11.52
C ILE A 234 2.32 10.11 12.06
N LEU A 235 3.12 11.14 12.29
CA LEU A 235 4.44 10.98 12.89
C LEU A 235 4.33 10.50 14.34
N GLU A 236 3.41 11.09 15.10
CA GLU A 236 3.09 10.68 16.47
C GLU A 236 2.55 9.24 16.49
N GLU A 237 1.64 8.89 15.59
CA GLU A 237 1.12 7.52 15.45
C GLU A 237 2.25 6.51 15.22
N SER A 238 3.13 6.80 14.25
CA SER A 238 4.24 5.91 13.90
C SER A 238 5.22 5.76 15.07
N THR A 239 5.50 6.86 15.78
CA THR A 239 6.38 6.86 16.97
C THR A 239 5.78 6.07 18.13
N ASN A 240 4.49 6.30 18.43
CA ASN A 240 3.77 5.66 19.51
C ASN A 240 3.61 4.16 19.26
N ARG A 241 3.28 3.76 18.02
CA ARG A 241 3.18 2.34 17.66
C ARG A 241 4.50 1.62 17.70
N LEU A 242 5.59 2.23 17.21
CA LEU A 242 6.92 1.64 17.36
C LEU A 242 7.30 1.47 18.84
N SER A 243 6.95 2.46 19.67
CA SER A 243 7.17 2.39 21.11
C SER A 243 6.37 1.29 21.81
N TYR A 244 5.22 0.88 21.24
CA TYR A 244 4.39 -0.20 21.75
C TYR A 244 4.80 -1.58 21.23
N ILE A 245 5.15 -1.67 19.94
CA ILE A 245 5.56 -2.92 19.29
C ILE A 245 6.91 -3.37 19.84
N LEU A 246 7.87 -2.46 20.00
CA LEU A 246 9.24 -2.86 20.39
C LEU A 246 9.34 -3.55 21.76
N PRO A 247 8.57 -3.19 22.81
CA PRO A 247 8.62 -3.87 24.09
C PRO A 247 7.80 -5.16 24.17
N ASN A 248 6.56 -5.17 23.64
CA ASN A 248 5.61 -6.27 23.88
C ASN A 248 5.29 -7.08 22.62
N MET A 249 5.58 -6.54 21.44
CA MET A 249 5.33 -7.17 20.14
C MET A 249 3.85 -7.56 19.93
N ASP A 250 2.90 -7.06 20.72
CA ASP A 250 1.47 -7.33 20.51
C ASP A 250 0.91 -6.38 19.45
N GLY A 251 0.11 -6.92 18.54
CA GLY A 251 -0.70 -6.14 17.60
C GLY A 251 -1.97 -5.64 18.29
N ARG A 252 -2.66 -4.69 17.66
CA ARG A 252 -4.05 -4.40 18.02
C ARG A 252 -4.96 -5.04 16.99
N ASP A 253 -5.76 -5.98 17.46
CA ASP A 253 -6.58 -6.79 16.55
C ASP A 253 -7.77 -6.01 16.01
N ARG A 254 -7.99 -6.16 14.70
CA ARG A 254 -9.28 -5.82 14.11
C ARG A 254 -10.30 -6.86 14.55
N LYS A 255 -11.48 -6.39 14.99
CA LYS A 255 -12.49 -7.24 15.62
C LYS A 255 -12.92 -8.44 14.77
N LYS A 256 -12.97 -8.29 13.44
CA LYS A 256 -13.35 -9.37 12.52
C LYS A 256 -12.17 -9.94 11.75
N LEU A 257 -11.17 -9.12 11.42
CA LEU A 257 -10.07 -9.50 10.54
C LEU A 257 -8.74 -9.81 11.25
N GLY A 258 -8.64 -9.63 12.57
CA GLY A 258 -7.37 -9.80 13.30
C GLY A 258 -6.33 -8.72 12.97
N SER A 259 -5.09 -8.94 13.38
CA SER A 259 -3.96 -8.02 13.14
C SER A 259 -3.40 -8.09 11.72
N ASP A 260 -3.67 -9.16 10.97
CA ASP A 260 -2.88 -9.49 9.79
C ASP A 260 -3.64 -9.27 8.47
N ILE A 261 -2.88 -8.96 7.43
CA ILE A 261 -3.30 -8.97 6.03
C ILE A 261 -2.56 -10.09 5.30
N HIS A 262 -3.11 -10.52 4.18
CA HIS A 262 -2.44 -11.52 3.36
C HIS A 262 -1.25 -10.86 2.61
N LEU A 263 -0.14 -11.60 2.47
CA LEU A 263 1.08 -11.21 1.75
C LEU A 263 0.76 -10.60 0.39
N LYS A 264 -0.04 -11.29 -0.42
CA LYS A 264 -0.54 -10.81 -1.71
C LYS A 264 -1.26 -9.46 -1.66
N GLY A 265 -2.06 -9.19 -0.61
CA GLY A 265 -2.72 -7.90 -0.44
C GLY A 265 -1.72 -6.76 -0.22
N PHE A 266 -0.68 -7.02 0.58
CA PHE A 266 0.44 -6.11 0.75
C PHE A 266 1.24 -5.90 -0.54
N GLN A 267 1.56 -6.99 -1.24
CA GLN A 267 2.31 -6.94 -2.50
C GLN A 267 1.55 -6.20 -3.59
N GLN A 268 0.24 -6.39 -3.70
CA GLN A 268 -0.60 -5.62 -4.63
C GLN A 268 -0.46 -4.12 -4.35
N PHE A 269 -0.63 -3.70 -3.09
CA PHE A 269 -0.47 -2.30 -2.70
C PHE A 269 0.93 -1.76 -3.05
N TYR A 270 1.98 -2.54 -2.80
CA TYR A 270 3.36 -2.14 -3.11
C TYR A 270 3.63 -2.03 -4.61
N LEU A 271 3.25 -3.05 -5.39
CA LEU A 271 3.50 -3.13 -6.82
C LEU A 271 2.75 -2.05 -7.59
N SER A 272 1.56 -1.64 -7.12
CA SER A 272 0.80 -0.54 -7.73
C SER A 272 1.59 0.77 -7.82
N PHE A 273 2.58 1.01 -6.95
CA PHE A 273 3.46 2.18 -7.06
C PHE A 273 4.45 2.10 -8.22
N LEU A 274 4.85 0.90 -8.62
CA LEU A 274 5.93 0.67 -9.56
C LEU A 274 5.44 0.50 -11.01
N ASN A 275 4.12 0.46 -11.22
CA ASN A 275 3.54 -0.02 -12.46
C ASN A 275 3.76 0.90 -13.67
N ASP A 276 3.56 2.21 -13.50
CA ASP A 276 3.49 3.13 -14.63
C ASP A 276 4.86 3.76 -14.99
N ASP A 277 5.74 3.95 -13.99
CA ASP A 277 7.09 4.49 -14.18
C ASP A 277 8.06 3.81 -13.21
N PHE A 278 8.55 2.63 -13.61
CA PHE A 278 9.34 1.76 -12.74
C PHE A 278 10.59 2.45 -12.18
N GLU A 279 11.32 3.20 -13.02
CA GLU A 279 12.58 3.82 -12.64
C GLU A 279 12.37 5.03 -11.72
N GLU A 280 11.48 5.96 -12.10
CA GLU A 280 11.21 7.16 -11.29
C GLU A 280 10.55 6.78 -9.96
N ARG A 281 9.61 5.84 -9.98
CA ARG A 281 8.92 5.36 -8.77
C ARG A 281 9.84 4.52 -7.91
N GLY A 282 10.71 3.71 -8.51
CA GLY A 282 11.74 2.97 -7.78
C GLY A 282 12.69 3.91 -7.03
N LYS A 283 13.18 4.97 -7.69
CA LYS A 283 13.97 6.02 -7.03
C LYS A 283 13.19 6.70 -5.91
N THR A 284 11.93 7.05 -6.17
CA THR A 284 11.06 7.68 -5.17
C THR A 284 10.86 6.78 -3.94
N LEU A 285 10.59 5.50 -4.13
CA LEU A 285 10.43 4.53 -3.03
C LEU A 285 11.74 4.32 -2.26
N TYR A 286 12.89 4.38 -2.94
CA TYR A 286 14.18 4.41 -2.27
C TYR A 286 14.33 5.64 -1.35
N GLU A 287 13.99 6.83 -1.83
CA GLU A 287 14.07 8.07 -1.03
C GLU A 287 13.09 8.06 0.15
N VAL A 288 11.86 7.56 -0.06
CA VAL A 288 10.88 7.31 1.01
C VAL A 288 11.50 6.40 2.06
N GLY A 289 12.05 5.25 1.63
CA GLY A 289 12.73 4.31 2.51
C GLY A 289 13.86 4.97 3.29
N PHE A 290 14.73 5.72 2.62
CA PHE A 290 15.88 6.40 3.22
C PHE A 290 15.48 7.36 4.34
N GLU A 291 14.52 8.24 4.09
CA GLU A 291 14.04 9.16 5.13
C GLU A 291 13.33 8.41 6.26
N SER A 292 12.62 7.32 5.97
CA SER A 292 12.01 6.47 6.99
C SER A 292 13.04 5.75 7.86
N GLY A 293 14.11 5.22 7.28
CA GLY A 293 15.22 4.61 8.03
C GLY A 293 15.89 5.60 8.97
N LYS A 294 16.12 6.84 8.51
CA LYS A 294 16.64 7.93 9.35
C LYS A 294 15.69 8.26 10.51
N ARG A 295 14.40 8.38 10.24
CA ARG A 295 13.38 8.65 11.27
C ARG A 295 13.32 7.50 12.29
N PHE A 296 13.29 6.27 11.83
CA PHE A 296 13.30 5.08 12.67
C PHE A 296 14.52 5.07 13.62
N SER A 297 15.72 5.33 13.08
CA SER A 297 16.96 5.47 13.87
C SER A 297 16.86 6.54 14.97
N LYS A 298 16.24 7.69 14.67
CA LYS A 298 16.01 8.74 15.67
C LYS A 298 15.03 8.29 16.75
N ILE A 299 13.92 7.66 16.38
CA ILE A 299 12.90 7.16 17.33
C ILE A 299 13.53 6.18 18.32
N ILE A 300 14.24 5.17 17.84
CA ILE A 300 14.90 4.18 18.71
C ILE A 300 16.02 4.81 19.57
N SER A 301 16.66 5.89 19.10
CA SER A 301 17.62 6.66 19.91
C SER A 301 16.93 7.34 21.09
N VAL A 302 15.77 7.95 20.86
CA VAL A 302 14.96 8.63 21.89
C VAL A 302 14.43 7.61 22.91
N MET A 303 14.15 6.37 22.47
CA MET A 303 13.79 5.25 23.35
C MET A 303 14.96 4.72 24.20
N GLY A 304 16.16 5.33 24.12
CA GLY A 304 17.31 4.98 24.94
C GLY A 304 18.17 3.85 24.39
N MET A 305 17.94 3.38 23.16
CA MET A 305 18.77 2.35 22.55
C MET A 305 20.14 2.91 22.13
N ARG A 306 21.21 2.20 22.52
CA ARG A 306 22.59 2.56 22.15
C ARG A 306 22.83 2.25 20.67
N SER A 307 23.72 3.00 20.03
CA SER A 307 23.98 2.88 18.59
C SER A 307 24.32 1.46 18.12
N GLN A 308 25.02 0.66 18.94
CA GLN A 308 25.36 -0.73 18.61
C GLN A 308 24.14 -1.68 18.62
N ASP A 309 23.13 -1.37 19.44
CA ASP A 309 21.94 -2.23 19.61
C ASP A 309 20.83 -1.90 18.59
N LYS A 310 20.88 -0.72 17.98
CA LYS A 310 19.87 -0.25 17.03
C LYS A 310 19.66 -1.19 15.85
N LEU A 311 20.74 -1.74 15.29
CA LEU A 311 20.66 -2.66 14.15
C LEU A 311 20.07 -4.02 14.55
N ASN A 312 20.26 -4.44 15.81
CA ASN A 312 19.78 -5.74 16.30
C ASN A 312 18.25 -5.80 16.45
N VAL A 313 17.58 -4.64 16.40
CA VAL A 313 16.12 -4.56 16.41
C VAL A 313 15.52 -4.98 15.05
N LEU A 314 16.25 -4.78 13.95
CA LEU A 314 15.70 -4.99 12.61
C LEU A 314 15.27 -6.43 12.34
N PRO A 315 16.05 -7.48 12.67
CA PRO A 315 15.62 -8.86 12.47
C PRO A 315 14.30 -9.17 13.18
N ARG A 316 14.19 -8.76 14.45
CA ARG A 316 12.99 -9.00 15.27
C ARG A 316 11.78 -8.25 14.73
N LEU A 317 11.97 -6.99 14.32
CA LEU A 317 10.90 -6.18 13.76
C LEU A 317 10.41 -6.74 12.42
N PHE A 318 11.32 -7.12 11.53
CA PHE A 318 10.97 -7.68 10.22
C PHE A 318 10.25 -9.04 10.35
N ASP A 319 10.75 -9.92 11.22
CA ASP A 319 10.12 -11.20 11.54
C ASP A 319 8.70 -10.99 12.07
N ARG A 320 8.55 -10.16 13.11
CA ARG A 320 7.23 -9.88 13.72
C ARG A 320 6.23 -9.26 12.77
N LEU A 321 6.66 -8.35 11.91
CA LEU A 321 5.76 -7.73 10.93
C LEU A 321 5.44 -8.68 9.76
N GLY A 322 6.03 -9.87 9.71
CA GLY A 322 5.91 -10.77 8.57
C GLY A 322 6.59 -10.20 7.33
N MET A 323 7.58 -9.33 7.47
CA MET A 323 8.24 -8.63 6.34
C MET A 323 9.47 -9.38 5.79
N GLY A 324 9.96 -10.37 6.53
CA GLY A 324 11.03 -11.27 6.10
C GLY A 324 11.96 -11.67 7.24
N LEU A 325 12.73 -12.73 7.02
CA LEU A 325 13.78 -13.15 7.95
C LEU A 325 15.06 -12.41 7.57
N LEU A 326 15.39 -11.39 8.36
CA LEU A 326 16.46 -10.44 8.05
C LEU A 326 17.76 -10.83 8.76
N GLU A 327 18.84 -10.91 7.99
CA GLU A 327 20.22 -11.04 8.47
C GLU A 327 21.00 -9.78 8.07
N LEU A 328 21.70 -9.19 9.04
CA LEU A 328 22.55 -8.03 8.82
C LEU A 328 23.99 -8.37 9.18
N GLU A 329 24.89 -8.18 8.22
CA GLU A 329 26.31 -8.48 8.34
C GLU A 329 27.11 -7.20 8.09
N LYS A 330 28.03 -6.85 9.00
CA LYS A 330 28.98 -5.76 8.79
C LYS A 330 30.13 -6.27 7.92
N GLU A 331 30.41 -5.58 6.83
CA GLU A 331 31.53 -5.87 5.93
C GLU A 331 32.66 -4.86 6.16
N SER A 332 33.84 -5.09 5.54
CA SER A 332 35.01 -4.22 5.69
C SER A 332 34.75 -2.76 5.28
N ASN A 333 33.88 -2.54 4.28
CA ASN A 333 33.54 -1.21 3.77
C ASN A 333 32.02 -1.01 3.63
N GLY A 334 31.24 -1.49 4.60
CA GLY A 334 29.80 -1.28 4.60
C GLY A 334 29.02 -2.37 5.31
N TYR A 335 27.82 -2.63 4.81
CA TYR A 335 26.89 -3.59 5.35
C TYR A 335 26.25 -4.40 4.23
N LYS A 336 25.97 -5.66 4.53
CA LYS A 336 25.19 -6.54 3.69
C LYS A 336 23.95 -6.98 4.45
N VAL A 337 22.79 -6.77 3.84
CA VAL A 337 21.51 -7.19 4.40
C VAL A 337 20.92 -8.27 3.51
N ARG A 338 20.64 -9.44 4.08
CA ARG A 338 19.90 -10.53 3.42
C ARG A 338 18.50 -10.58 4.01
N VAL A 339 17.48 -10.72 3.15
CA VAL A 339 16.09 -10.88 3.58
C VAL A 339 15.53 -12.12 2.90
N LYS A 340 15.31 -13.19 3.67
CA LYS A 340 14.57 -14.37 3.21
C LYS A 340 13.07 -14.08 3.31
N GLU A 341 12.28 -14.71 2.44
CA GLU A 341 10.81 -14.63 2.53
C GLU A 341 10.28 -13.17 2.55
N CYS A 342 10.94 -12.31 1.78
CA CYS A 342 10.71 -10.87 1.76
C CYS A 342 9.26 -10.52 1.37
N GLY A 343 8.56 -9.80 2.24
CA GLY A 343 7.15 -9.42 2.04
C GLY A 343 6.88 -8.63 0.75
N TYR A 344 7.88 -7.95 0.20
CA TYR A 344 7.74 -7.18 -1.04
C TYR A 344 7.81 -8.02 -2.32
N SER A 345 8.57 -9.11 -2.33
CA SER A 345 8.95 -9.77 -3.59
C SER A 345 8.85 -11.29 -3.59
N TYR A 346 8.66 -11.93 -2.43
CA TYR A 346 8.60 -13.37 -2.35
C TYR A 346 7.39 -13.94 -3.12
N GLY A 347 7.62 -15.02 -3.88
CA GLY A 347 6.59 -15.66 -4.69
C GLY A 347 6.21 -14.91 -5.97
N LEU A 348 6.83 -13.75 -6.24
CA LEU A 348 6.68 -13.05 -7.50
C LEU A 348 7.62 -13.62 -8.56
N HIS A 349 7.31 -13.36 -9.82
CA HIS A 349 8.11 -13.77 -10.97
C HIS A 349 8.42 -12.55 -11.84
N LEU A 350 9.32 -11.70 -11.35
CA LEU A 350 9.68 -10.43 -11.98
C LEU A 350 11.09 -10.53 -12.57
N GLU A 351 11.29 -9.92 -13.72
CA GLU A 351 12.62 -9.73 -14.29
C GLU A 351 13.42 -8.70 -13.46
N GLU A 352 12.73 -7.66 -12.98
CA GLU A 352 13.34 -6.55 -12.28
C GLU A 352 13.45 -6.78 -10.77
N LYS A 353 14.42 -6.09 -10.16
CA LYS A 353 14.60 -6.03 -8.71
C LYS A 353 13.75 -4.90 -8.14
N ILE A 354 12.88 -5.23 -7.19
CA ILE A 354 11.82 -4.30 -6.78
C ILE A 354 11.92 -3.80 -5.35
N CYS A 355 12.88 -4.25 -4.54
CA CYS A 355 12.96 -3.92 -3.11
C CYS A 355 13.68 -2.58 -2.88
N PHE A 356 13.30 -1.54 -3.64
CA PHE A 356 13.84 -0.19 -3.55
C PHE A 356 13.65 0.42 -2.17
N TYR A 357 12.43 0.29 -1.62
CA TYR A 357 12.12 0.81 -0.29
C TYR A 357 13.03 0.22 0.80
N ASN A 358 13.27 -1.10 0.79
CA ASN A 358 14.19 -1.75 1.74
C ASN A 358 15.63 -1.23 1.58
N SER A 359 16.11 -1.10 0.34
CA SER A 359 17.45 -0.56 0.06
C SER A 359 17.59 0.85 0.65
N GLY A 360 16.59 1.69 0.46
CA GLY A 360 16.53 3.03 1.05
C GLY A 360 16.50 2.98 2.57
N PHE A 361 15.57 2.20 3.14
CA PHE A 361 15.37 2.06 4.58
C PHE A 361 16.64 1.66 5.33
N PHE A 362 17.34 0.63 4.86
CA PHE A 362 18.60 0.21 5.47
C PHE A 362 19.68 1.29 5.34
N SER A 363 19.79 1.93 4.18
CA SER A 363 20.77 3.00 3.94
C SER A 363 20.54 4.20 4.85
N GLY A 364 19.29 4.63 5.01
CA GLY A 364 18.94 5.76 5.87
C GLY A 364 19.21 5.48 7.35
N MET A 365 18.85 4.28 7.80
CA MET A 365 19.11 3.86 9.18
C MET A 365 20.61 3.78 9.47
N ILE A 366 21.38 3.07 8.63
CA ILE A 366 22.83 2.93 8.77
C ILE A 366 23.50 4.31 8.69
N SER A 367 23.09 5.17 7.75
CA SER A 367 23.64 6.53 7.65
C SER A 367 23.45 7.34 8.93
N SER A 368 22.30 7.18 9.57
CA SER A 368 22.00 7.86 10.83
C SER A 368 22.79 7.28 12.01
N ILE A 369 23.14 6.00 11.99
CA ILE A 369 23.88 5.33 13.07
C ILE A 369 25.37 5.66 12.98
N GLU A 370 25.94 5.57 11.77
CA GLU A 370 27.35 5.82 11.50
C GLU A 370 27.70 7.30 11.37
N ASN A 371 26.69 8.19 11.35
CA ASN A 371 26.87 9.62 11.14
C ASN A 371 27.66 9.94 9.85
N GLN A 372 27.42 9.16 8.81
CA GLN A 372 28.02 9.27 7.48
C GLN A 372 26.96 8.87 6.45
N LYS A 373 27.02 9.41 5.23
CA LYS A 373 26.09 9.00 4.16
C LYS A 373 26.46 7.61 3.63
N PHE A 374 25.48 6.73 3.60
CA PHE A 374 25.54 5.41 2.98
C PHE A 374 24.46 5.31 1.89
N GLU A 375 24.77 4.53 0.85
CA GLU A 375 23.88 4.23 -0.26
C GLU A 375 23.74 2.72 -0.43
N GLY A 376 22.51 2.31 -0.74
CA GLY A 376 22.12 0.92 -0.80
C GLY A 376 21.63 0.54 -2.17
N LYS A 377 22.02 -0.66 -2.62
CA LYS A 377 21.49 -1.24 -3.85
C LYS A 377 21.10 -2.69 -3.66
N GLU A 378 19.95 -3.08 -4.20
CA GLU A 378 19.56 -4.48 -4.30
C GLU A 378 20.42 -5.19 -5.37
N THR A 379 21.15 -6.21 -4.93
CA THR A 379 22.05 -7.02 -5.76
C THR A 379 21.40 -8.33 -6.18
N LYS A 380 20.48 -8.88 -5.38
CA LYS A 380 19.66 -10.06 -5.67
C LYS A 380 18.24 -9.83 -5.13
N CYS A 381 17.23 -10.40 -5.78
CA CYS A 381 15.82 -10.25 -5.40
C CYS A 381 15.11 -11.61 -5.39
N SER A 382 14.32 -11.89 -4.36
CA SER A 382 13.52 -13.13 -4.33
C SER A 382 12.43 -13.18 -5.40
N GLY A 383 11.98 -12.02 -5.90
CA GLY A 383 11.06 -11.95 -7.05
C GLY A 383 11.70 -12.38 -8.37
N ASN A 384 13.03 -12.37 -8.47
CA ASN A 384 13.78 -12.80 -9.66
C ASN A 384 14.52 -14.13 -9.39
N SER A 385 13.78 -15.14 -8.95
CA SER A 385 14.26 -16.53 -8.75
C SER A 385 15.43 -16.72 -7.78
N SER A 386 15.77 -15.73 -6.96
CA SER A 386 16.75 -15.90 -5.88
C SER A 386 16.05 -16.39 -4.62
N GLU A 387 16.76 -17.12 -3.75
CA GLU A 387 16.20 -17.52 -2.45
C GLU A 387 16.04 -16.34 -1.49
N TYR A 388 16.85 -15.28 -1.68
CA TYR A 388 16.91 -14.11 -0.80
C TYR A 388 16.95 -12.81 -1.62
N CYS A 389 16.41 -11.75 -1.03
CA CYS A 389 16.81 -10.39 -1.36
C CYS A 389 18.16 -10.07 -0.71
N VAL A 390 19.08 -9.45 -1.44
CA VAL A 390 20.41 -9.06 -0.93
C VAL A 390 20.68 -7.59 -1.24
N HIS A 391 20.88 -6.79 -0.20
CA HIS A 391 21.17 -5.37 -0.29
C HIS A 391 22.62 -5.10 0.11
N SER A 392 23.37 -4.42 -0.75
CA SER A 392 24.72 -3.93 -0.47
C SER A 392 24.63 -2.46 -0.09
N ILE A 393 25.06 -2.11 1.12
CA ILE A 393 25.00 -0.75 1.68
C ILE A 393 26.43 -0.26 1.91
N GLN A 394 26.88 0.72 1.14
CA GLN A 394 28.25 1.21 1.15
C GLN A 394 28.31 2.71 1.45
N PRO A 395 29.42 3.23 1.99
CA PRO A 395 29.60 4.67 2.12
C PRO A 395 29.44 5.35 0.76
N SER A 396 28.67 6.44 0.70
CA SER A 396 28.67 7.29 -0.50
C SER A 396 30.06 7.89 -0.66
N GLU A 397 30.60 7.85 -1.88
CA GLU A 397 31.80 8.60 -2.20
C GLU A 397 31.58 10.06 -1.81
N LYS A 398 32.51 10.64 -1.04
CA LYS A 398 32.47 12.08 -0.80
C LYS A 398 32.68 12.71 -2.17
N GLU A 399 31.68 13.44 -2.67
CA GLU A 399 31.94 14.41 -3.72
C GLU A 399 33.07 15.31 -3.19
N GLU A 400 34.26 15.17 -3.77
CA GLU A 400 35.33 16.14 -3.57
C GLU A 400 34.72 17.47 -3.99
N LYS A 401 34.46 18.34 -3.01
CA LYS A 401 34.07 19.71 -3.31
C LYS A 401 35.23 20.28 -4.10
N SER A 402 35.04 20.45 -5.41
CA SER A 402 35.93 21.24 -6.23
C SER A 402 35.87 22.66 -5.69
N ASP A 403 36.92 23.06 -4.99
CA ASP A 403 37.10 24.41 -4.45
C ASP A 403 37.06 25.50 -5.54
#